data_AF-A0A397VHL9-F1
#
_entry.id   AF-A0A397VHL9-F1
#
_cell.length_a   1.000
_cell.length_b   1.000
_cell.length_c   1.000
_cell.angle_alpha   90.00
_cell.angle_beta   90.00
_cell.angle_gamma   90.00
#
_symmetry.space_group_name_H-M   'P 1'
#
loop_
_entity.id
_entity.type
_entity.pdbx_description
1 polymer ?
#
loop_
_entity_poly.entity_id
_entity_poly.type
_entity_poly.pdbx_seq_one_letter_code
_entity_poly.pdbx_strand_id
1 'polypeptide(L)'
;MPNFANMISLKVLKCVWERYKNVLGLTKDIFNYMDTNFCRLANVPTVYELGKELFRDIIFQPIKYFILDTLLRQIFLEREGEITDRPVIKAIMDMLLELTDTSTKDSIYNTDFEVLFLEKSSEYYRIEDQLLVEECDAQGYIKNVEERLEEEQQRVKNYLSSETEPKIRNIVEKELISMQLKTVIEMENSGLIHMLKNEKIDDLRRMYWLLDKVTKGHEEMKYIISNYIHDFDKIINKTGTKDNIVDTTFQEVRDFKNKLDKSLELAFFNDKTFQTAFNEIFKFLSNKDIN
;
A
#
# COMPACT_ATOMS: atom_id res chain seq x y z
N MET A 1 17.55 12.60 -22.48
CA MET A 1 17.30 13.99 -22.94
C MET A 1 15.90 14.52 -22.55
N PRO A 2 14.77 13.79 -22.71
CA PRO A 2 13.43 14.32 -22.36
C PRO A 2 13.24 14.63 -20.86
N ASN A 3 13.76 13.78 -19.96
CA ASN A 3 13.59 13.95 -18.51
C ASN A 3 14.23 15.23 -17.96
N PHE A 4 15.35 15.68 -18.53
CA PHE A 4 16.04 16.88 -18.07
C PHE A 4 15.24 18.14 -18.38
N ALA A 5 14.67 18.22 -19.58
CA ALA A 5 13.78 19.32 -19.97
C ALA A 5 12.52 19.37 -19.09
N ASN A 6 11.93 18.21 -18.79
CA ASN A 6 10.74 18.12 -17.94
C ASN A 6 11.02 18.56 -16.48
N MET A 7 12.16 18.14 -15.92
CA MET A 7 12.57 18.55 -14.58
C MET A 7 12.89 20.06 -14.49
N ILE A 8 13.50 20.63 -15.53
CA ILE A 8 13.73 22.07 -15.62
C ILE A 8 12.40 22.82 -15.55
N SER A 9 11.36 22.34 -16.24
CA SER A 9 10.05 22.98 -16.22
C SER A 9 9.41 23.01 -14.83
N LEU A 10 9.51 21.94 -14.04
CA LEU A 10 9.02 21.94 -12.65
C LEU A 10 9.79 22.93 -11.77
N LYS A 11 11.12 23.00 -11.94
CA LYS A 11 11.97 23.96 -11.21
C LYS A 11 11.62 25.40 -11.55
N VAL A 12 11.43 25.70 -12.83
CA VAL A 12 11.01 27.03 -13.29
C VAL A 12 9.64 27.38 -12.72
N LEU A 13 8.67 26.47 -12.79
CA LEU A 13 7.33 26.71 -12.25
C LEU A 13 7.36 26.96 -10.74
N LYS A 14 8.14 26.17 -9.98
CA LYS A 14 8.37 26.39 -8.55
C LYS A 14 8.87 27.82 -8.29
N CYS A 15 9.93 28.25 -8.97
CA CYS A 15 10.49 29.59 -8.78
C CYS A 15 9.49 30.70 -9.14
N VAL A 16 8.71 30.51 -10.20
CA VAL A 16 7.66 31.44 -10.62
C VAL A 16 6.56 31.53 -9.55
N TRP A 17 6.09 30.40 -9.03
CA TRP A 17 5.07 30.35 -7.97
C TRP A 17 5.55 31.00 -6.67
N GLU A 18 6.75 30.67 -6.20
CA GLU A 18 7.32 31.24 -4.97
C GLU A 18 7.46 32.77 -5.09
N ARG A 19 7.99 33.26 -6.21
CA ARG A 19 8.09 34.69 -6.47
C ARG A 19 6.72 35.35 -6.55
N TYR A 20 5.76 34.71 -7.21
CA TYR A 20 4.39 35.20 -7.31
C TYR A 20 3.74 35.33 -5.94
N LYS A 21 3.82 34.30 -5.09
CA LYS A 21 3.30 34.33 -3.71
C LYS A 21 3.92 35.44 -2.87
N ASN A 22 5.23 35.66 -2.98
CA ASN A 22 5.89 36.74 -2.25
C ASN A 22 5.34 38.13 -2.65
N VAL A 23 5.20 38.39 -3.96
CA VAL A 23 4.64 39.65 -4.45
C VAL A 23 3.17 39.78 -4.07
N LEU A 24 2.41 38.68 -4.14
CA LEU A 24 0.99 38.66 -3.80
C LEU A 24 0.76 38.94 -2.31
N GLY A 25 1.62 38.39 -1.44
CA GLY A 25 1.61 38.68 0.01
C GLY A 25 1.82 40.16 0.29
N LEU A 26 2.85 40.77 -0.31
CA LEU A 26 3.10 42.21 -0.17
C LEU A 26 1.94 43.06 -0.70
N THR A 27 1.36 42.65 -1.82
CA THR A 27 0.22 43.35 -2.43
C THR A 27 -1.01 43.27 -1.53
N LYS A 28 -1.32 42.09 -0.98
CA LYS A 28 -2.37 41.90 0.02
C LYS A 28 -2.16 42.82 1.24
N ASP A 29 -0.94 42.92 1.76
CA ASP A 29 -0.65 43.77 2.93
C ASP A 29 -0.91 45.25 2.64
N ILE A 30 -0.57 45.73 1.44
CA ILE A 30 -0.88 47.10 0.98
C ILE A 30 -2.39 47.32 0.92
N PHE A 31 -3.14 46.34 0.41
CA PHE A 31 -4.60 46.43 0.22
C PHE A 31 -5.42 45.89 1.40
N ASN A 32 -4.81 45.61 2.55
CA ASN A 32 -5.48 44.96 3.68
C ASN A 32 -6.73 45.71 4.17
N TYR A 33 -6.69 47.05 4.13
CA TYR A 33 -7.87 47.87 4.47
C TYR A 33 -9.03 47.64 3.50
N MET A 34 -8.75 47.53 2.20
CA MET A 34 -9.75 47.23 1.17
C MET A 34 -10.30 45.82 1.34
N ASP A 35 -9.45 44.82 1.57
CA ASP A 35 -9.88 43.43 1.79
C ASP A 35 -10.81 43.32 3.01
N THR A 36 -10.46 43.99 4.12
CA THR A 36 -11.22 43.90 5.38
C THR A 36 -12.56 44.64 5.31
N ASN A 37 -12.59 45.80 4.65
CA ASN A 37 -13.76 46.69 4.70
C ASN A 37 -14.62 46.62 3.44
N PHE A 38 -14.02 46.58 2.24
CA PHE A 38 -14.76 46.60 0.98
C PHE A 38 -15.10 45.18 0.50
N CYS A 39 -14.10 44.31 0.34
CA CYS A 39 -14.32 42.98 -0.26
C CYS A 39 -15.35 42.16 0.54
N ARG A 40 -15.29 42.25 1.87
CA ARG A 40 -16.27 41.62 2.78
C ARG A 40 -17.69 42.15 2.60
N LEU A 41 -17.87 43.46 2.41
CA LEU A 41 -19.20 44.08 2.23
C LEU A 41 -19.77 43.81 0.84
N ALA A 42 -18.91 43.83 -0.18
CA ALA A 42 -19.29 43.58 -1.57
C ALA A 42 -19.40 42.09 -1.93
N ASN A 43 -19.01 41.18 -1.02
CA ASN A 43 -18.97 39.73 -1.22
C ASN A 43 -18.18 39.32 -2.48
N VAL A 44 -17.00 39.94 -2.64
CA VAL A 44 -16.06 39.66 -3.74
C VAL A 44 -14.77 39.05 -3.19
N PRO A 45 -14.00 38.30 -4.02
CA PRO A 45 -12.73 37.73 -3.58
C PRO A 45 -11.77 38.79 -3.06
N THR A 46 -11.00 38.42 -2.04
CA THR A 46 -9.88 39.25 -1.56
C THR A 46 -8.79 39.37 -2.63
N VAL A 47 -7.89 40.34 -2.49
CA VAL A 47 -6.73 40.50 -3.40
C VAL A 47 -5.90 39.22 -3.48
N TYR A 48 -5.73 38.52 -2.36
CA TYR A 48 -4.98 37.27 -2.33
C TYR A 48 -5.70 36.14 -3.06
N GLU A 49 -7.01 35.99 -2.88
CA GLU A 49 -7.81 34.97 -3.57
C GLU A 49 -7.85 35.23 -5.08
N LEU A 50 -8.12 36.47 -5.49
CA LEU A 50 -8.11 36.88 -6.89
C LEU A 50 -6.73 36.64 -7.53
N GLY A 51 -5.64 36.91 -6.80
CA GLY A 51 -4.29 36.61 -7.28
C GLY A 51 -4.09 35.12 -7.56
N LYS A 52 -4.55 34.24 -6.67
CA LYS A 52 -4.49 32.79 -6.92
C LYS A 52 -5.31 32.37 -8.13
N GLU A 53 -6.51 32.92 -8.31
CA GLU A 53 -7.35 32.67 -9.48
C GLU A 53 -6.66 33.11 -10.78
N LEU A 54 -6.06 34.31 -10.78
CA LEU A 54 -5.31 34.82 -11.93
C LEU A 54 -4.09 33.95 -12.26
N PHE A 55 -3.34 33.50 -11.24
CA PHE A 55 -2.22 32.59 -11.46
C PHE A 55 -2.68 31.27 -12.07
N ARG A 56 -3.77 30.69 -11.52
CA ARG A 56 -4.38 29.48 -12.06
C ARG A 56 -4.74 29.68 -13.53
N ASP A 57 -5.52 30.70 -13.85
CA ASP A 57 -6.13 30.84 -15.18
C ASP A 57 -5.13 31.26 -16.26
N ILE A 58 -4.18 32.12 -15.92
CA ILE A 58 -3.25 32.71 -16.89
C ILE A 58 -1.96 31.91 -17.01
N ILE A 59 -1.43 31.39 -15.89
CA ILE A 59 -0.11 30.74 -15.85
C ILE A 59 -0.25 29.22 -15.84
N PHE A 60 -1.05 28.67 -14.93
CA PHE A 60 -1.10 27.23 -14.72
C PHE A 60 -1.96 26.49 -15.74
N GLN A 61 -3.18 26.96 -16.03
CA GLN A 61 -4.11 26.26 -16.96
C GLN A 61 -3.49 25.95 -18.33
N PRO A 62 -2.76 26.87 -19.00
CA PRO A 62 -2.14 26.57 -20.29
C PRO A 62 -1.10 25.44 -20.26
N ILE A 63 -0.43 25.23 -19.12
CA ILE A 63 0.63 24.22 -18.95
C ILE A 63 0.19 23.01 -18.11
N LYS A 64 -1.05 23.01 -17.63
CA LYS A 64 -1.56 22.06 -16.63
C LYS A 64 -1.26 20.61 -16.97
N TYR A 65 -1.70 20.15 -18.14
CA TYR A 65 -1.53 18.75 -18.56
C TYR A 65 -0.06 18.34 -18.62
N PHE A 66 0.81 19.22 -19.12
CA PHE A 66 2.25 18.95 -19.18
C PHE A 66 2.87 18.83 -17.78
N ILE A 67 2.45 19.68 -16.83
CA ILE A 67 2.93 19.61 -15.44
C ILE A 67 2.42 18.34 -14.75
N LEU A 68 1.15 17.99 -14.90
CA LEU A 68 0.57 16.79 -14.32
C LEU A 68 1.25 15.52 -14.87
N ASP A 69 1.41 15.40 -16.18
CA ASP A 69 2.12 14.29 -16.82
C ASP A 69 3.58 14.21 -16.33
N THR A 70 4.25 15.36 -16.23
CA THR A 70 5.62 15.41 -15.72
C THR A 70 5.71 14.93 -14.26
N LEU A 71 4.79 15.34 -13.39
CA LEU A 71 4.74 14.88 -12.00
C LEU A 71 4.52 13.37 -11.91
N LEU A 72 3.54 12.84 -12.65
CA LEU A 72 3.26 11.41 -12.70
C LEU A 72 4.48 10.62 -13.21
N ARG A 73 5.17 11.15 -14.21
CA ARG A 73 6.41 10.56 -14.73
C ARG A 73 7.55 10.58 -13.72
N GLN A 74 7.70 11.65 -12.91
CA GLN A 74 8.70 11.65 -11.83
C GLN A 74 8.38 10.56 -10.80
N ILE A 75 7.11 10.40 -10.43
CA ILE A 75 6.69 9.35 -9.49
C ILE A 75 6.96 7.95 -10.07
N PHE A 76 6.66 7.73 -11.35
CA PHE A 76 6.98 6.48 -12.05
C PHE A 76 8.48 6.19 -11.98
N LEU A 77 9.33 7.15 -12.35
CA LEU A 77 10.78 6.98 -12.31
C LEU A 77 11.28 6.68 -10.88
N GLU A 78 10.70 7.33 -9.87
CA GLU A 78 11.05 7.04 -8.48
C GLU A 78 10.68 5.59 -8.06
N ARG A 79 9.57 5.03 -8.56
CA ARG A 79 9.21 3.61 -8.33
C ARG A 79 10.21 2.64 -8.97
N GLU A 80 10.75 3.03 -10.12
CA GLU A 80 11.83 2.31 -10.82
C GLU A 80 13.23 2.51 -10.18
N GLY A 81 13.30 3.21 -9.03
CA GLY A 81 14.55 3.42 -8.28
C GLY A 81 15.37 4.62 -8.72
N GLU A 82 14.88 5.46 -9.64
CA GLU A 82 15.56 6.68 -10.05
C GLU A 82 15.47 7.77 -8.98
N ILE A 83 16.55 8.53 -8.82
CA ILE A 83 16.60 9.64 -7.86
C ILE A 83 15.85 10.85 -8.43
N THR A 84 14.82 11.29 -7.71
CA THR A 84 14.02 12.47 -8.08
C THR A 84 14.19 13.61 -7.07
N ASP A 85 13.89 14.84 -7.52
CA ASP A 85 13.99 16.04 -6.70
C ASP A 85 12.68 16.24 -5.90
N ARG A 86 12.54 15.44 -4.84
CA ARG A 86 11.38 15.45 -3.92
C ARG A 86 11.02 16.87 -3.44
N PRO A 87 11.96 17.77 -3.07
CA PRO A 87 11.63 19.14 -2.71
C PRO A 87 10.94 19.95 -3.81
N VAL A 88 11.29 19.73 -5.08
CA VAL A 88 10.61 20.37 -6.21
C VAL A 88 9.21 19.80 -6.38
N ILE A 89 9.07 18.48 -6.33
CA ILE A 89 7.76 17.81 -6.41
C ILE A 89 6.83 18.32 -5.30
N LYS A 90 7.31 18.34 -4.04
CA LYS A 90 6.58 18.88 -2.88
C LYS A 90 6.07 20.31 -3.12
N ALA A 91 6.95 21.20 -3.59
CA ALA A 91 6.58 22.59 -3.80
C ALA A 91 5.48 22.76 -4.86
N ILE A 92 5.48 21.91 -5.89
CA ILE A 92 4.42 21.89 -6.90
C ILE A 92 3.14 21.25 -6.33
N MET A 93 3.22 20.16 -5.56
CA MET A 93 2.02 19.60 -4.88
C MET A 93 1.36 20.61 -3.95
N ASP A 94 2.16 21.38 -3.20
CA ASP A 94 1.65 22.46 -2.34
C ASP A 94 0.98 23.57 -3.14
N MET A 95 1.56 23.95 -4.29
CA MET A 95 0.89 24.87 -5.22
C MET A 95 -0.46 24.32 -5.68
N LEU A 96 -0.55 23.04 -6.07
CA LEU A 96 -1.80 22.43 -6.52
C LEU A 96 -2.86 22.35 -5.41
N LEU A 97 -2.44 22.21 -4.15
CA LEU A 97 -3.32 22.25 -2.98
C LEU A 97 -3.83 23.67 -2.69
N GLU A 98 -3.03 24.71 -2.97
CA GLU A 98 -3.40 26.11 -2.75
C GLU A 98 -4.32 26.69 -3.83
N LEU A 99 -4.24 26.16 -5.07
CA LEU A 99 -5.06 26.56 -6.20
C LEU A 99 -6.36 25.74 -6.22
N THR A 100 -7.49 26.40 -6.52
CA THR A 100 -8.82 25.77 -6.52
C THR A 100 -9.41 25.68 -7.92
N ASP A 101 -10.18 24.63 -8.18
CA ASP A 101 -10.99 24.51 -9.39
C ASP A 101 -12.19 25.48 -9.33
N THR A 102 -12.50 26.10 -10.46
CA THR A 102 -13.57 27.10 -10.56
C THR A 102 -14.96 26.48 -10.38
N SER A 103 -15.13 25.21 -10.74
CA SER A 103 -16.43 24.52 -10.77
C SER A 103 -16.75 23.88 -9.42
N THR A 104 -15.78 23.14 -8.85
CA THR A 104 -16.00 22.36 -7.61
C THR A 104 -15.64 23.14 -6.36
N LYS A 105 -14.77 24.16 -6.47
CA LYS A 105 -14.09 24.85 -5.37
C LYS A 105 -13.12 23.98 -4.55
N ASP A 106 -12.90 22.73 -4.97
CA ASP A 106 -11.87 21.88 -4.40
C ASP A 106 -10.49 22.25 -4.95
N SER A 107 -9.42 21.73 -4.33
CA SER A 107 -8.07 21.99 -4.83
C SER A 107 -7.82 21.30 -6.17
N ILE A 108 -6.98 21.90 -7.01
CA ILE A 108 -6.54 21.29 -8.28
C ILE A 108 -5.80 19.97 -8.01
N TYR A 109 -5.14 19.86 -6.86
CA TYR A 109 -4.56 18.59 -6.43
C TYR A 109 -5.62 17.48 -6.37
N ASN A 110 -6.76 17.72 -5.71
CA ASN A 110 -7.80 16.70 -5.56
C ASN A 110 -8.56 16.42 -6.86
N THR A 111 -8.89 17.45 -7.65
CA THR A 111 -9.71 17.28 -8.86
C THR A 111 -8.94 16.71 -10.04
N ASP A 112 -7.67 17.09 -10.19
CA ASP A 112 -6.92 16.83 -11.40
C ASP A 112 -5.75 15.86 -11.14
N PHE A 113 -4.91 16.15 -10.15
CA PHE A 113 -3.71 15.35 -9.91
C PHE A 113 -4.01 14.00 -9.24
N GLU A 114 -4.72 14.00 -8.11
CA GLU A 114 -4.95 12.81 -7.29
C GLU A 114 -5.72 11.73 -8.06
N VAL A 115 -6.71 12.14 -8.86
CA VAL A 115 -7.47 11.24 -9.75
C VAL A 115 -6.54 10.50 -10.71
N LEU A 116 -5.70 11.25 -11.44
CA LEU A 116 -4.75 10.67 -12.40
C LEU A 116 -3.66 9.84 -11.71
N PHE A 117 -3.19 10.29 -10.54
CA PHE A 117 -2.19 9.58 -9.74
C PHE A 117 -2.70 8.21 -9.29
N LEU A 118 -3.93 8.14 -8.76
CA LEU A 118 -4.53 6.89 -8.31
C LEU A 118 -4.80 5.96 -9.49
N GLU A 119 -5.31 6.47 -10.62
CA GLU A 119 -5.51 5.69 -11.84
C GLU A 119 -4.19 5.08 -12.34
N LYS A 120 -3.15 5.89 -12.50
CA LYS A 120 -1.83 5.43 -12.96
C LYS A 120 -1.15 4.50 -11.98
N SER A 121 -1.42 4.65 -10.68
CA SER A 121 -0.89 3.74 -9.66
C SER A 121 -1.57 2.39 -9.70
N SER A 122 -2.89 2.33 -9.91
CA SER A 122 -3.61 1.07 -10.10
C SER A 122 -3.11 0.34 -11.36
N GLU A 123 -2.89 1.06 -12.46
CA GLU A 123 -2.30 0.47 -13.67
C GLU A 123 -0.88 -0.07 -13.43
N TYR A 124 -0.03 0.71 -12.76
CA TYR A 124 1.33 0.32 -12.41
C TYR A 124 1.35 -0.98 -11.59
N TYR A 125 0.63 -1.02 -10.47
CA TYR A 125 0.67 -2.19 -9.57
C TYR A 125 0.01 -3.42 -10.18
N ARG A 126 -0.97 -3.26 -11.07
CA ARG A 126 -1.54 -4.39 -11.81
C ARG A 126 -0.53 -5.02 -12.78
N ILE A 127 0.34 -4.23 -13.40
CA ILE A 127 1.39 -4.73 -14.29
C ILE A 127 2.52 -5.36 -13.46
N GLU A 128 2.92 -4.70 -12.37
CA GLU A 128 3.95 -5.20 -11.46
C GLU A 128 3.55 -6.54 -10.82
N ASP A 129 2.28 -6.70 -10.41
CA ASP A 129 1.74 -7.96 -9.88
C ASP A 129 1.99 -9.14 -10.85
N GLN A 130 1.67 -8.95 -12.13
CA GLN A 130 1.84 -10.00 -13.14
C GLN A 130 3.29 -10.46 -13.24
N LEU A 131 4.24 -9.52 -13.20
CA LEU A 131 5.67 -9.83 -13.22
C LEU A 131 6.12 -10.52 -11.92
N LEU A 132 5.70 -10.00 -10.77
CA LEU A 132 6.07 -10.56 -9.47
C LEU A 132 5.59 -11.99 -9.29
N VAL A 133 4.39 -12.32 -9.76
CA VAL A 133 3.84 -13.69 -9.70
C VAL A 133 4.61 -14.66 -10.58
N GLU A 134 5.09 -14.21 -11.73
CA GLU A 134 5.86 -15.04 -12.66
C GLU A 134 7.31 -15.26 -12.20
N GLU A 135 7.90 -14.25 -11.57
CA GLU A 135 9.34 -14.24 -11.26
C GLU A 135 9.68 -14.59 -9.80
N CYS A 136 8.77 -14.36 -8.85
CA CYS A 136 9.05 -14.56 -7.43
C CYS A 136 8.43 -15.85 -6.87
N ASP A 137 9.10 -16.41 -5.87
CA ASP A 137 8.47 -17.34 -4.94
C ASP A 137 7.58 -16.58 -3.94
N ALA A 138 6.75 -17.31 -3.16
CA ALA A 138 5.82 -16.66 -2.24
C ALA A 138 6.54 -15.76 -1.20
N GLN A 139 7.74 -16.13 -0.73
CA GLN A 139 8.55 -15.34 0.20
C GLN A 139 9.01 -14.02 -0.42
N GLY A 140 9.57 -14.09 -1.63
CA GLY A 140 10.02 -12.91 -2.39
C GLY A 140 8.84 -12.00 -2.71
N TYR A 141 7.70 -12.59 -3.11
CA TYR A 141 6.48 -11.85 -3.40
C TYR A 141 6.01 -11.04 -2.18
N ILE A 142 5.77 -11.69 -1.03
CA ILE A 142 5.25 -10.99 0.17
C ILE A 142 6.22 -9.92 0.68
N LYS A 143 7.53 -10.13 0.50
CA LYS A 143 8.54 -9.13 0.85
C LYS A 143 8.47 -7.90 -0.06
N ASN A 144 8.34 -8.10 -1.37
CA ASN A 144 8.16 -7.00 -2.32
C ASN A 144 6.89 -6.19 -2.00
N VAL A 145 5.78 -6.87 -1.68
CA VAL A 145 4.54 -6.16 -1.31
C VAL A 145 4.70 -5.33 -0.04
N GLU A 146 5.38 -5.86 0.99
CA GLU A 146 5.73 -5.10 2.20
C GLU A 146 6.55 -3.85 1.87
N GLU A 147 7.57 -3.99 1.02
CA GLU A 147 8.43 -2.89 0.58
C GLU A 147 7.62 -1.82 -0.20
N ARG A 148 6.75 -2.23 -1.14
CA ARG A 148 5.90 -1.28 -1.90
C ARG A 148 4.92 -0.51 -1.02
N LEU A 149 4.34 -1.14 0.00
CA LEU A 149 3.49 -0.46 0.97
C LEU A 149 4.25 0.62 1.75
N GLU A 150 5.47 0.31 2.21
CA GLU A 150 6.30 1.27 2.93
C GLU A 150 6.78 2.41 2.01
N GLU A 151 7.15 2.09 0.77
CA GLU A 151 7.53 3.08 -0.23
C GLU A 151 6.41 4.07 -0.53
N GLU A 152 5.16 3.60 -0.75
CA GLU A 152 4.02 4.50 -0.94
C GLU A 152 3.70 5.33 0.30
N GLN A 153 3.80 4.73 1.48
CA GLN A 153 3.61 5.48 2.72
C GLN A 153 4.66 6.61 2.84
N GLN A 154 5.92 6.31 2.56
CA GLN A 154 6.99 7.30 2.61
C GLN A 154 6.85 8.34 1.50
N ARG A 155 6.39 7.95 0.32
CA ARG A 155 6.07 8.85 -0.80
C ARG A 155 5.03 9.89 -0.39
N VAL A 156 3.96 9.43 0.27
CA VAL A 156 2.93 10.34 0.77
C VAL A 156 3.49 11.31 1.80
N LYS A 157 4.21 10.80 2.81
CA LYS A 157 4.87 11.65 3.83
C LYS A 157 5.81 12.69 3.23
N ASN A 158 6.53 12.32 2.17
CA ASN A 158 7.52 13.20 1.55
C ASN A 158 6.88 14.33 0.76
N TYR A 159 5.83 14.05 -0.04
CA TYR A 159 5.31 15.08 -0.95
C TYR A 159 3.85 15.02 -1.39
N LEU A 160 3.05 14.03 -1.00
CA LEU A 160 1.62 14.00 -1.34
C LEU A 160 0.75 14.53 -0.19
N SER A 161 -0.53 14.78 -0.47
CA SER A 161 -1.50 15.07 0.59
C SER A 161 -1.67 13.86 1.50
N SER A 162 -1.80 14.08 2.81
CA SER A 162 -2.10 13.01 3.77
C SER A 162 -3.43 12.31 3.49
N GLU A 163 -4.38 13.00 2.82
CA GLU A 163 -5.67 12.42 2.41
C GLU A 163 -5.53 11.36 1.31
N THR A 164 -4.41 11.36 0.59
CA THR A 164 -4.12 10.39 -0.47
C THR A 164 -3.65 9.06 0.10
N GLU A 165 -3.08 9.05 1.30
CA GLU A 165 -2.52 7.86 1.96
C GLU A 165 -3.48 6.66 2.01
N PRO A 166 -4.71 6.78 2.55
CA PRO A 166 -5.62 5.64 2.60
C PRO A 166 -6.03 5.16 1.19
N LYS A 167 -6.07 6.05 0.20
CA LYS A 167 -6.49 5.73 -1.17
C LYS A 167 -5.42 4.95 -1.91
N ILE A 168 -4.17 5.40 -1.86
CA ILE A 168 -3.05 4.69 -2.51
C ILE A 168 -2.75 3.37 -1.81
N ARG A 169 -2.82 3.32 -0.47
CA ARG A 169 -2.66 2.08 0.29
C ARG A 169 -3.68 1.03 -0.15
N ASN A 170 -4.96 1.40 -0.25
CA ASN A 170 -6.01 0.50 -0.71
C ASN A 170 -5.76 -0.01 -2.14
N ILE A 171 -5.19 0.81 -3.03
CA ILE A 171 -4.80 0.35 -4.36
C ILE A 171 -3.73 -0.73 -4.28
N VAL A 172 -2.67 -0.52 -3.50
CA VAL A 172 -1.60 -1.53 -3.33
C VAL A 172 -2.16 -2.81 -2.70
N GLU A 173 -2.96 -2.69 -1.63
CA GLU A 173 -3.59 -3.84 -0.96
C GLU A 173 -4.58 -4.59 -1.88
N LYS A 174 -5.30 -3.87 -2.75
CA LYS A 174 -6.19 -4.48 -3.73
C LYS A 174 -5.42 -5.22 -4.82
N GLU A 175 -4.53 -4.52 -5.51
CA GLU A 175 -3.86 -5.06 -6.70
C GLU A 175 -2.84 -6.14 -6.32
N LEU A 176 -2.06 -5.97 -5.23
CA LEU A 176 -0.97 -6.90 -4.87
C LEU A 176 -1.34 -7.94 -3.79
N ILE A 177 -2.41 -7.76 -3.02
CA ILE A 177 -2.78 -8.73 -1.96
C ILE A 177 -4.11 -9.39 -2.29
N SER A 178 -5.17 -8.61 -2.44
CA SER A 178 -6.54 -9.15 -2.55
C SER A 178 -6.72 -10.00 -3.81
N MET A 179 -6.19 -9.54 -4.95
CA MET A 179 -6.31 -10.26 -6.23
C MET A 179 -5.51 -11.56 -6.27
N GLN A 180 -4.38 -11.61 -5.56
CA GLN A 180 -3.41 -12.70 -5.67
C GLN A 180 -3.30 -13.58 -4.42
N LEU A 181 -4.19 -13.34 -3.45
CA LEU A 181 -4.24 -13.99 -2.15
C LEU A 181 -4.10 -15.51 -2.22
N LYS A 182 -4.97 -16.17 -2.99
CA LYS A 182 -4.95 -17.65 -3.08
C LYS A 182 -3.68 -18.14 -3.77
N THR A 183 -3.28 -17.51 -4.87
CA THR A 183 -2.11 -17.92 -5.64
C THR A 183 -0.83 -17.88 -4.81
N VAL A 184 -0.63 -16.84 -4.00
CA VAL A 184 0.58 -16.69 -3.18
C VAL A 184 0.56 -17.62 -1.97
N ILE A 185 -0.59 -17.77 -1.30
CA ILE A 185 -0.70 -18.65 -0.13
C ILE A 185 -0.53 -20.12 -0.54
N GLU A 186 -1.10 -20.53 -1.67
CA GLU A 186 -1.10 -21.91 -2.16
C GLU A 186 0.09 -22.22 -3.10
N MET A 187 1.00 -21.27 -3.31
CA MET A 187 2.11 -21.40 -4.25
C MET A 187 2.95 -22.65 -3.95
N GLU A 188 3.21 -23.45 -4.99
CA GLU A 188 3.91 -24.72 -4.84
C GLU A 188 5.34 -24.49 -4.33
N ASN A 189 5.76 -25.29 -3.34
CA ASN A 189 7.11 -25.26 -2.76
C ASN A 189 7.57 -23.92 -2.14
N SER A 190 6.68 -22.93 -2.00
CA SER A 190 7.04 -21.63 -1.41
C SER A 190 5.96 -21.04 -0.51
N GLY A 191 4.69 -21.35 -0.75
CA GLY A 191 3.53 -20.81 -0.04
C GLY A 191 3.43 -21.20 1.44
N LEU A 192 2.27 -20.93 2.04
CA LEU A 192 2.05 -21.01 3.50
C LEU A 192 2.44 -22.35 4.11
N ILE A 193 2.04 -23.46 3.49
CA ILE A 193 2.36 -24.79 4.00
C ILE A 193 3.86 -25.08 3.94
N HIS A 194 4.54 -24.62 2.90
CA HIS A 194 5.99 -24.73 2.81
C HIS A 194 6.69 -23.89 3.90
N MET A 195 6.21 -22.66 4.14
CA MET A 195 6.73 -21.81 5.22
C MET A 195 6.54 -22.44 6.60
N LEU A 196 5.40 -23.08 6.87
CA LEU A 196 5.14 -23.82 8.12
C LEU A 196 6.04 -25.03 8.28
N LYS A 197 6.20 -25.85 7.23
CA LYS A 197 7.05 -27.06 7.25
C LYS A 197 8.51 -26.74 7.59
N ASN A 198 9.01 -25.65 7.01
CA ASN A 198 10.41 -25.22 7.13
C ASN A 198 10.63 -24.16 8.21
N GLU A 199 9.63 -23.89 9.06
CA GLU A 199 9.71 -22.94 10.18
C GLU A 199 10.22 -21.54 9.76
N LYS A 200 9.75 -21.04 8.61
CA LYS A 200 10.07 -19.71 8.08
C LYS A 200 9.29 -18.62 8.82
N ILE A 201 9.60 -18.44 10.11
CA ILE A 201 8.82 -17.60 11.04
C ILE A 201 8.69 -16.15 10.57
N ASP A 202 9.75 -15.54 10.06
CA ASP A 202 9.70 -14.14 9.60
C ASP A 202 8.78 -13.97 8.38
N ASP A 203 8.78 -14.93 7.46
CA ASP A 203 7.92 -14.93 6.27
C ASP A 203 6.46 -15.20 6.65
N LEU A 204 6.22 -16.13 7.59
CA LEU A 204 4.89 -16.37 8.16
C LEU A 204 4.32 -15.12 8.83
N ARG A 205 5.16 -14.37 9.55
CA ARG A 205 4.75 -13.12 10.20
C ARG A 205 4.37 -12.06 9.16
N ARG A 206 5.14 -11.92 8.09
CA ARG A 206 4.81 -11.03 6.96
C ARG A 206 3.51 -11.43 6.30
N MET A 207 3.35 -12.72 5.99
CA MET A 207 2.12 -13.23 5.38
C MET A 207 0.91 -12.97 6.27
N TYR A 208 1.00 -13.25 7.58
CA TYR A 208 -0.07 -12.96 8.52
C TYR A 208 -0.43 -11.46 8.55
N TRP A 209 0.58 -10.58 8.61
CA TRP A 209 0.38 -9.14 8.61
C TRP A 209 -0.25 -8.61 7.31
N LEU A 210 0.16 -9.13 6.14
CA LEU A 210 -0.42 -8.75 4.85
C LEU A 210 -1.87 -9.21 4.75
N LEU A 211 -2.18 -10.41 5.23
CA LEU A 211 -3.53 -10.97 5.18
C LEU A 211 -4.51 -10.29 6.14
N ASP A 212 -4.03 -9.57 7.15
CA ASP A 212 -4.85 -8.71 8.02
C ASP A 212 -5.44 -7.51 7.26
N LYS A 213 -4.77 -7.06 6.20
CA LYS A 213 -5.15 -5.88 5.42
C LYS A 213 -6.33 -6.10 4.49
N VAL A 214 -6.66 -7.35 4.21
CA VAL A 214 -7.65 -7.73 3.18
C VAL A 214 -8.79 -8.53 3.79
N THR A 215 -9.99 -8.31 3.28
CA THR A 215 -11.18 -8.99 3.80
C THR A 215 -11.03 -10.51 3.59
N LYS A 216 -11.29 -11.29 4.64
CA LYS A 216 -11.16 -12.76 4.67
C LYS A 216 -9.74 -13.32 4.55
N GLY A 217 -8.68 -12.50 4.60
CA GLY A 217 -7.32 -13.02 4.46
C GLY A 217 -6.93 -14.01 5.55
N HIS A 218 -7.18 -13.67 6.82
CA HIS A 218 -6.99 -14.61 7.94
C HIS A 218 -7.93 -15.82 7.91
N GLU A 219 -9.14 -15.68 7.34
CA GLU A 219 -10.06 -16.81 7.20
C GLU A 219 -9.51 -17.85 6.23
N GLU A 220 -8.99 -17.41 5.09
CA GLU A 220 -8.34 -18.28 4.11
C GLU A 220 -7.09 -18.95 4.69
N MET A 221 -6.26 -18.18 5.41
CA MET A 221 -5.08 -18.70 6.09
C MET A 221 -5.45 -19.81 7.09
N LYS A 222 -6.48 -19.57 7.92
CA LYS A 222 -7.00 -20.58 8.87
C LYS A 222 -7.49 -21.82 8.14
N TYR A 223 -8.22 -21.65 7.04
CA TYR A 223 -8.74 -22.75 6.24
C TYR A 223 -7.61 -23.65 5.70
N ILE A 224 -6.59 -23.05 5.11
CA ILE A 224 -5.45 -23.79 4.53
C ILE A 224 -4.64 -24.52 5.60
N ILE A 225 -4.40 -23.88 6.76
CA ILE A 225 -3.70 -24.55 7.87
C ILE A 225 -4.55 -25.69 8.44
N SER A 226 -5.86 -25.50 8.56
CA SER A 226 -6.79 -26.53 9.04
C SER A 226 -6.77 -27.76 8.13
N ASN A 227 -6.80 -27.56 6.81
CA ASN A 227 -6.66 -28.64 5.84
C ASN A 227 -5.31 -29.35 5.96
N TYR A 228 -4.23 -28.60 6.18
CA TYR A 228 -2.90 -29.20 6.36
C TYR A 228 -2.82 -30.08 7.61
N ILE A 229 -3.46 -29.69 8.72
CA ILE A 229 -3.57 -30.53 9.92
C ILE A 229 -4.36 -31.82 9.59
N HIS A 230 -5.47 -31.72 8.86
CA HIS A 230 -6.25 -32.89 8.45
C HIS A 230 -5.49 -33.83 7.50
N ASP A 231 -4.69 -33.31 6.59
CA ASP A 231 -3.91 -34.14 5.67
C ASP A 231 -2.73 -34.81 6.36
N PHE A 232 -2.10 -34.13 7.33
CA PHE A 232 -1.12 -34.75 8.22
C PHE A 232 -1.73 -35.95 8.98
N ASP A 233 -2.91 -35.77 9.57
CA ASP A 233 -3.65 -36.85 10.26
C ASP A 233 -3.92 -38.07 9.37
N LYS A 234 -4.39 -37.85 8.14
CA LYS A 234 -4.62 -38.96 7.17
C LYS A 234 -3.35 -39.73 6.83
N ILE A 235 -2.20 -39.05 6.78
CA ILE A 235 -0.91 -39.68 6.48
C ILE A 235 -0.49 -40.56 7.67
N ILE A 236 -0.57 -40.02 8.88
CA ILE A 236 -0.23 -40.72 10.13
C ILE A 236 -1.11 -41.96 10.35
N ASN A 237 -2.43 -41.85 10.13
CA ASN A 237 -3.35 -42.98 10.29
C ASN A 237 -3.10 -44.12 9.28
N LYS A 238 -2.55 -43.82 8.10
CA LYS A 238 -2.18 -44.85 7.12
C LYS A 238 -0.87 -45.56 7.48
N THR A 239 0.08 -44.87 8.10
CA THR A 239 1.40 -45.41 8.46
C THR A 239 1.41 -46.19 9.77
N GLY A 240 0.47 -45.91 10.69
CA GLY A 240 0.37 -46.49 12.04
C GLY A 240 -0.07 -47.96 12.17
N THR A 241 -0.29 -48.70 11.07
CA THR A 241 -0.87 -50.07 11.10
C THR A 241 0.11 -51.22 11.43
N LYS A 242 1.30 -50.94 11.99
CA LYS A 242 2.25 -52.00 12.41
C LYS A 242 2.66 -51.83 13.88
N ASP A 243 2.66 -52.92 14.64
CA ASP A 243 2.70 -53.01 16.12
C ASP A 243 3.88 -52.36 16.87
N ASN A 244 4.86 -51.74 16.19
CA ASN A 244 5.98 -51.00 16.79
C ASN A 244 6.01 -49.49 16.42
N ILE A 245 4.94 -48.97 15.79
CA ILE A 245 4.89 -47.60 15.22
C ILE A 245 4.21 -46.58 16.17
N VAL A 246 3.46 -47.02 17.18
CA VAL A 246 2.60 -46.16 18.02
C VAL A 246 3.37 -45.03 18.73
N ASP A 247 4.54 -45.31 19.32
CA ASP A 247 5.37 -44.29 19.99
C ASP A 247 6.00 -43.30 19.01
N THR A 248 6.34 -43.76 17.80
CA THR A 248 6.91 -42.90 16.75
C THR A 248 5.85 -41.95 16.19
N THR A 249 4.65 -42.47 15.91
CA THR A 249 3.48 -41.70 15.51
C THR A 249 3.13 -40.61 16.54
N PHE A 250 3.12 -40.94 17.83
CA PHE A 250 2.81 -39.97 18.86
C PHE A 250 3.85 -38.85 18.96
N GLN A 251 5.13 -39.18 18.78
CA GLN A 251 6.20 -38.18 18.72
C GLN A 251 6.07 -37.27 17.50
N GLU A 252 5.74 -37.81 16.32
CA GLU A 252 5.51 -37.03 15.10
C GLU A 252 4.34 -36.04 15.25
N VAL A 253 3.22 -36.47 15.85
CA VAL A 253 2.06 -35.61 16.15
C VAL A 253 2.44 -34.50 17.13
N ARG A 254 3.20 -34.83 18.18
CA ARG A 254 3.69 -33.85 19.16
C ARG A 254 4.60 -32.81 18.51
N ASP A 255 5.55 -33.25 17.68
CA ASP A 255 6.48 -32.35 17.01
C ASP A 255 5.76 -31.44 16.02
N PHE A 256 4.77 -31.97 15.30
CA PHE A 256 3.91 -31.18 14.42
C PHE A 256 3.13 -30.11 15.19
N LYS A 257 2.50 -30.49 16.31
CA LYS A 257 1.79 -29.55 17.19
C LYS A 257 2.73 -28.46 17.73
N ASN A 258 3.91 -28.84 18.21
CA ASN A 258 4.91 -27.88 18.72
C ASN A 258 5.33 -26.86 17.65
N LYS A 259 5.48 -27.29 16.38
CA LYS A 259 5.78 -26.37 15.26
C LYS A 259 4.66 -25.37 14.99
N LEU A 260 3.40 -25.82 15.06
CA LEU A 260 2.24 -24.93 14.90
C LEU A 260 2.10 -23.98 16.09
N ASP A 261 2.30 -24.44 17.32
CA ASP A 261 2.26 -23.62 18.53
C ASP A 261 3.36 -22.54 18.50
N LYS A 262 4.58 -22.90 18.06
CA LYS A 262 5.66 -21.94 17.81
C LYS A 262 5.30 -20.90 16.74
N SER A 263 4.62 -21.32 15.67
CA SER A 263 4.16 -20.41 14.61
C SER A 263 3.06 -19.47 15.12
N LEU A 264 2.13 -19.96 15.94
CA LEU A 264 1.12 -19.15 16.62
C LEU A 264 1.76 -18.07 17.50
N GLU A 265 2.76 -18.46 18.30
CA GLU A 265 3.43 -17.55 19.23
C GLU A 265 4.25 -16.48 18.50
N LEU A 266 5.10 -16.91 17.55
CA LEU A 266 6.14 -16.04 16.97
C LEU A 266 5.71 -15.32 15.69
N ALA A 267 4.77 -15.89 14.92
CA ALA A 267 4.33 -15.33 13.64
C ALA A 267 2.89 -14.78 13.68
N PHE A 268 1.98 -15.43 14.41
CA PHE A 268 0.56 -15.06 14.44
C PHE A 268 0.15 -14.31 15.73
N PHE A 269 1.13 -13.82 16.49
CA PHE A 269 0.94 -12.96 17.67
C PHE A 269 -0.05 -13.52 18.73
N ASN A 270 -0.10 -14.85 18.89
CA ASN A 270 -1.06 -15.53 19.75
C ASN A 270 -2.53 -15.20 19.42
N ASP A 271 -2.86 -15.09 18.13
CA ASP A 271 -4.24 -14.91 17.68
C ASP A 271 -5.14 -16.03 18.20
N LYS A 272 -6.07 -15.65 19.10
CA LYS A 272 -6.99 -16.56 19.77
C LYS A 272 -7.91 -17.29 18.79
N THR A 273 -8.21 -16.69 17.63
CA THR A 273 -9.09 -17.31 16.63
C THR A 273 -8.38 -18.47 15.94
N PHE A 274 -7.08 -18.32 15.61
CA PHE A 274 -6.26 -19.41 15.09
C PHE A 274 -6.02 -20.48 16.16
N GLN A 275 -5.68 -20.07 17.39
CA GLN A 275 -5.46 -21.00 18.50
C GLN A 275 -6.70 -21.86 18.80
N THR A 276 -7.89 -21.26 18.80
CA THR A 276 -9.15 -21.98 19.02
C THR A 276 -9.41 -22.98 17.89
N ALA A 277 -9.29 -22.54 16.63
CA ALA A 277 -9.48 -23.42 15.47
C ALA A 277 -8.54 -24.64 15.49
N PHE A 278 -7.24 -24.42 15.75
CA PHE A 278 -6.27 -25.51 15.75
C PHE A 278 -6.50 -26.46 16.93
N ASN A 279 -6.82 -25.95 18.12
CA ASN A 279 -7.11 -26.78 19.28
C ASN A 279 -8.38 -27.64 19.10
N GLU A 280 -9.42 -27.11 18.45
CA GLU A 280 -10.61 -27.90 18.11
C GLU A 280 -10.28 -29.05 17.16
N ILE A 281 -9.47 -28.79 16.14
CA ILE A 281 -9.02 -29.82 15.20
C ILE A 281 -8.19 -30.89 15.94
N PHE A 282 -7.19 -30.50 16.73
CA PHE A 282 -6.37 -31.45 17.48
C PHE A 282 -7.17 -32.26 18.51
N LYS A 283 -8.17 -31.68 19.18
CA LYS A 283 -9.06 -32.41 20.09
C LYS A 283 -9.85 -33.49 19.33
N PHE A 284 -10.33 -33.17 18.13
CA PHE A 284 -11.03 -34.13 17.29
C PHE A 284 -10.11 -35.28 16.84
N LEU A 285 -8.83 -34.98 16.58
CA LEU A 285 -7.83 -36.02 16.27
C LEU A 285 -7.60 -36.96 17.46
N SER A 286 -7.31 -36.41 18.65
CA SER A 286 -7.05 -37.24 19.85
C SER A 286 -8.23 -38.11 20.27
N ASN A 287 -9.47 -37.69 20.00
CA ASN A 287 -10.66 -38.50 20.30
C ASN A 287 -10.88 -39.67 19.32
N LYS A 288 -10.26 -39.66 18.14
CA LYS A 288 -10.33 -40.76 17.17
C LYS A 288 -9.33 -41.88 17.47
N ASP A 289 -8.20 -41.57 18.09
CA ASP A 289 -7.18 -42.57 18.48
C ASP A 289 -7.57 -43.40 19.72
N ILE A 290 -8.71 -43.09 20.36
CA ILE A 290 -9.18 -43.72 21.61
C ILE A 290 -10.36 -44.71 21.39
N ASN A 291 -10.89 -44.82 20.16
CA ASN A 291 -11.96 -45.77 19.79
C ASN A 291 -11.51 -46.74 18.70
#